data_AF-F2NYG0-F1
#
_entry.id   AF-F2NYG0-F1
#
_cell.length_a   1.000
_cell.length_b   1.000
_cell.length_c   1.000
_cell.angle_alpha   90.00
_cell.angle_beta   90.00
_cell.angle_gamma   90.00
#
_symmetry.space_group_name_H-M   'P 1'
#
loop_
_entity.id
_entity.type
_entity.pdbx_description
1 polymer ?
#
loop_
_entity_poly.entity_id
_entity_poly.type
_entity_poly.pdbx_seq_one_letter_code
_entity_poly.pdbx_strand_id
1 'polypeptide(L)'
;MANKSKKITISLREELIKERTCIWNYTAKILRQYGLKKSTSAQLIFIKWLKENNKTIIENEHILKNRHIITPSSKKDLIYIIGINELLFSQNPEFFDVYPEIEENLVIIGANVWRGGNAKGYVQGIFGFDVDYRSKMMFVHQALREVRKNNTKKWTVLICKEGYTKSQMHAIEKAFYDKNIMRDSVLNILILDGMQSSIIDKMINYINYGDLEFNEYNKRRKYVKVSHISIYSHGMPKGFYFWLDEHPRGGSGKCFDNNSISKLKESAFTKNSEIYSYACRTGIGNSDIDEEWNFKDDLMVDKSVAQALANATGATVYSYLKRTSYEDTLVKPDDRNIVEKWAEASDRDKENPIYKKLHEIWETDNYKVDGDIFYPEGAFNPVRAYSTPKNLPDEMIEYKRK
;
A
#
# COMPACT_ATOMS: atom_id res chain seq x y z
N MET A 1 -5.24 -5.24 -28.02
CA MET A 1 -3.87 -4.87 -28.47
C MET A 1 -2.91 -5.10 -27.31
N ALA A 2 -1.92 -5.96 -27.51
CA ALA A 2 -1.03 -6.44 -26.45
C ALA A 2 -0.14 -5.32 -25.90
N ASN A 3 -0.25 -5.03 -24.60
CA ASN A 3 0.59 -4.04 -23.92
C ASN A 3 1.92 -4.72 -23.54
N LYS A 4 2.96 -4.46 -24.33
CA LYS A 4 4.33 -4.94 -24.09
C LYS A 4 4.83 -4.34 -22.77
N SER A 5 5.17 -5.19 -21.79
CA SER A 5 6.02 -4.77 -20.68
C SER A 5 7.30 -4.17 -21.28
N LYS A 6 7.63 -2.93 -20.90
CA LYS A 6 8.94 -2.37 -21.26
C LYS A 6 9.99 -3.12 -20.44
N LYS A 7 10.49 -4.23 -21.00
CA LYS A 7 11.72 -4.89 -20.57
C LYS A 7 12.80 -3.81 -20.50
N ILE A 8 13.39 -3.60 -19.32
CA ILE A 8 14.47 -2.63 -19.18
C ILE A 8 15.65 -3.18 -19.97
N THR A 9 15.92 -2.58 -21.12
CA THR A 9 17.02 -2.95 -22.02
C THR A 9 18.26 -2.14 -21.63
N ILE A 10 19.32 -2.82 -21.21
CA ILE A 10 20.64 -2.21 -21.00
C ILE A 10 21.24 -1.95 -22.37
N SER A 11 21.58 -0.70 -22.64
CA SER A 11 22.28 -0.34 -23.88
C SER A 11 23.79 -0.52 -23.68
N LEU A 12 24.41 -1.26 -24.60
CA LEU A 12 25.83 -1.59 -24.60
C LEU A 12 26.53 -0.92 -25.78
N ARG A 13 27.80 -0.57 -25.58
CA ARG A 13 28.68 -0.06 -26.62
C ARG A 13 29.98 -0.86 -26.64
N GLU A 14 30.63 -0.84 -27.79
CA GLU A 14 31.99 -1.36 -27.95
C GLU A 14 32.99 -0.20 -27.90
N GLU A 15 34.09 -0.41 -27.18
CA GLU A 15 35.18 0.57 -27.06
C GLU A 15 36.52 -0.10 -27.40
N LEU A 16 37.30 0.50 -28.29
CA LEU A 16 38.63 -0.02 -28.65
C LEU A 16 39.66 0.31 -27.56
N ILE A 17 40.27 -0.73 -26.99
CA ILE A 17 41.32 -0.61 -25.99
C ILE A 17 42.69 -0.47 -26.66
N LYS A 18 43.21 0.76 -26.71
CA LYS A 18 44.47 1.10 -27.39
C LYS A 18 45.73 0.57 -26.70
N GLU A 19 45.67 0.33 -25.39
CA GLU A 19 46.79 -0.12 -24.58
C GLU A 19 46.34 -1.16 -23.55
N ARG A 20 47.22 -2.09 -23.18
CA ARG A 20 46.92 -3.08 -22.15
C ARG A 20 46.67 -2.34 -20.83
N THR A 21 45.49 -2.53 -20.24
CA THR A 21 45.11 -1.86 -18.99
C THR A 21 44.66 -2.85 -17.95
N CYS A 22 45.02 -2.59 -16.69
CA CYS A 22 44.43 -3.32 -15.56
C CYS A 22 42.92 -3.04 -15.51
N ILE A 23 42.11 -4.09 -15.31
CA ILE A 23 40.65 -3.98 -15.24
C ILE A 23 40.19 -3.09 -14.07
N TRP A 24 40.97 -3.08 -12.99
CA TRP A 24 40.76 -2.18 -11.86
C TRP A 24 40.87 -0.71 -12.28
N ASN A 25 41.93 -0.34 -13.00
CA ASN A 25 42.13 1.03 -13.46
C ASN A 25 41.08 1.45 -14.49
N TYR A 26 40.69 0.53 -15.38
CA TYR A 26 39.66 0.78 -16.39
C TYR A 26 38.29 1.06 -15.74
N THR A 27 37.87 0.25 -14.79
CA THR A 27 36.60 0.46 -14.07
C THR A 27 36.59 1.77 -13.27
N ALA A 28 37.69 2.10 -12.58
CA ALA A 28 37.82 3.39 -11.89
C ALA A 28 37.66 4.58 -12.86
N LYS A 29 38.26 4.50 -14.05
CA LYS A 29 38.18 5.54 -15.09
C LYS A 29 36.73 5.75 -15.54
N ILE A 30 36.01 4.67 -15.84
CA ILE A 30 34.62 4.75 -16.32
C ILE A 30 33.68 5.27 -15.22
N LEU A 31 33.82 4.82 -13.97
CA LEU A 31 33.05 5.34 -12.84
C LEU A 31 33.24 6.86 -12.70
N ARG A 32 34.51 7.32 -12.77
CA ARG A 32 34.84 8.75 -12.73
C ARG A 32 34.25 9.51 -13.93
N GLN A 33 34.34 8.96 -15.14
CA GLN A 33 33.79 9.57 -16.35
C GLN A 33 32.29 9.85 -16.23
N TYR A 34 31.54 8.97 -15.59
CA TYR A 34 30.10 9.15 -15.37
C TYR A 34 29.73 9.90 -14.07
N GLY A 35 30.72 10.43 -13.37
CA GLY A 35 30.51 11.16 -12.12
C GLY A 35 29.90 10.29 -11.02
N LEU A 36 30.23 8.99 -11.00
CA LEU A 36 29.85 8.08 -9.92
C LEU A 36 30.95 8.07 -8.85
N LYS A 37 30.55 8.07 -7.58
CA LYS A 37 31.49 7.98 -6.45
C LYS A 37 32.29 6.68 -6.60
N LYS A 38 33.62 6.79 -6.59
CA LYS A 38 34.51 5.62 -6.61
C LYS A 38 34.40 4.89 -5.27
N SER A 39 33.49 3.93 -5.18
CA SER A 39 33.44 2.97 -4.08
C SER A 39 34.10 1.66 -4.52
N THR A 40 34.80 0.99 -3.60
CA THR A 40 35.41 -0.33 -3.85
C THR A 40 34.37 -1.34 -4.35
N SER A 41 33.14 -1.26 -3.83
CA SER A 41 32.03 -2.16 -4.18
C SER A 41 31.50 -1.95 -5.59
N ALA A 42 31.22 -0.71 -6.00
CA ALA A 42 30.78 -0.40 -7.36
C ALA A 42 31.84 -0.82 -8.38
N GLN A 43 33.11 -0.66 -8.00
CA GLN A 43 34.24 -1.05 -8.82
C GLN A 43 34.34 -2.58 -8.96
N LEU A 44 34.25 -3.34 -7.87
CA LEU A 44 34.27 -4.81 -7.89
C LEU A 44 33.11 -5.41 -8.70
N ILE A 45 31.91 -4.86 -8.53
CA ILE A 45 30.71 -5.31 -9.24
C ILE A 45 30.85 -5.05 -10.73
N PHE A 46 31.32 -3.87 -11.09
CA PHE A 46 31.54 -3.56 -12.49
C PHE A 46 32.67 -4.41 -13.11
N ILE A 47 33.73 -4.71 -12.35
CA ILE A 47 34.78 -5.65 -12.76
C ILE A 47 34.20 -7.03 -13.04
N LYS A 48 33.35 -7.56 -12.16
CA LYS A 48 32.72 -8.88 -12.34
C LYS A 48 31.86 -8.90 -13.60
N TRP A 49 31.00 -7.90 -13.76
CA TRP A 49 30.15 -7.78 -14.95
C TRP A 49 30.99 -7.69 -16.23
N LEU A 50 32.09 -6.90 -16.22
CA LEU A 50 32.99 -6.82 -17.35
C LEU A 50 33.61 -8.18 -17.66
N LYS A 51 34.11 -8.92 -16.66
CA LYS A 51 34.66 -10.27 -16.85
C LYS A 51 33.65 -11.23 -17.48
N GLU A 52 32.39 -11.18 -17.04
CA GLU A 52 31.34 -12.06 -17.56
C GLU A 52 30.99 -11.75 -19.02
N ASN A 53 30.98 -10.48 -19.40
CA ASN A 53 30.60 -10.02 -20.75
C ASN A 53 31.79 -9.92 -21.72
N ASN A 54 33.02 -10.10 -21.23
CA ASN A 54 34.25 -9.88 -22.00
C ASN A 54 35.30 -10.98 -21.75
N LYS A 55 34.85 -12.23 -21.55
CA LYS A 55 35.70 -13.37 -21.16
C LYS A 55 36.90 -13.61 -22.07
N THR A 56 36.77 -13.33 -23.37
CA THR A 56 37.81 -13.59 -24.39
C THR A 56 38.85 -12.48 -24.51
N ILE A 57 38.67 -11.35 -23.82
CA ILE A 57 39.56 -10.18 -23.92
C ILE A 57 40.14 -9.76 -22.56
N ILE A 58 39.68 -10.36 -21.47
CA ILE A 58 40.20 -10.15 -20.11
C ILE A 58 40.99 -11.40 -19.70
N GLU A 59 42.29 -11.23 -19.54
CA GLU A 59 43.21 -12.29 -19.10
C GLU A 59 44.04 -11.80 -17.91
N ASN A 60 44.12 -12.62 -16.85
CA ASN A 60 44.92 -12.32 -15.65
C ASN A 60 44.70 -10.88 -15.12
N GLU A 61 43.43 -10.47 -14.94
CA GLU A 61 43.04 -9.12 -14.49
C GLU A 61 43.38 -7.95 -15.44
N HIS A 62 43.78 -8.24 -16.68
CA HIS A 62 44.13 -7.24 -17.67
C HIS A 62 43.23 -7.33 -18.89
N ILE A 63 42.85 -6.17 -19.42
CA ILE A 63 42.18 -6.05 -20.72
C ILE A 63 43.26 -5.98 -21.80
N LEU A 64 43.18 -6.88 -22.78
CA LEU A 64 44.16 -6.98 -23.87
C LEU A 64 44.14 -5.75 -24.79
N LYS A 65 45.32 -5.38 -25.29
CA LYS A 65 45.50 -4.29 -26.26
C LYS A 65 44.86 -4.65 -27.62
N ASN A 66 44.37 -3.65 -28.34
CA ASN A 66 43.78 -3.74 -29.68
C ASN A 66 42.58 -4.71 -29.74
N ARG A 67 41.78 -4.71 -28.67
CA ARG A 67 40.52 -5.47 -28.57
C ARG A 67 39.37 -4.52 -28.25
N HIS A 68 38.17 -4.88 -28.70
CA HIS A 68 36.94 -4.16 -28.40
C HIS A 68 36.34 -4.71 -27.10
N ILE A 69 36.14 -3.84 -26.11
CA ILE A 69 35.46 -4.17 -24.86
C ILE A 69 34.00 -3.73 -24.92
N ILE A 70 33.11 -4.61 -24.48
CA ILE A 70 31.69 -4.34 -24.26
C ILE A 70 31.55 -3.62 -22.92
N THR A 71 30.99 -2.42 -22.96
CA THR A 71 30.80 -1.54 -21.79
C THR A 71 29.43 -0.86 -21.86
N PRO A 72 28.84 -0.43 -20.73
CA PRO A 72 27.59 0.35 -20.75
C PRO A 72 27.69 1.64 -21.57
N SER A 73 26.64 1.89 -22.36
CA SER A 73 26.55 3.05 -23.26
C SER A 73 26.35 4.37 -22.53
N SER A 74 25.74 4.34 -21.35
CA SER A 74 25.40 5.53 -20.58
C SER A 74 25.61 5.36 -19.08
N LYS A 75 25.58 6.49 -18.36
CA LYS A 75 25.54 6.52 -16.88
C LYS A 75 24.38 5.69 -16.33
N LYS A 76 23.21 5.77 -16.96
CA LYS A 76 22.00 5.03 -16.54
C LYS A 76 22.18 3.52 -16.66
N ASP A 77 22.79 3.05 -17.74
CA ASP A 77 23.08 1.62 -17.96
C ASP A 77 24.09 1.10 -16.94
N LEU A 78 25.12 1.90 -16.62
CA LEU A 78 26.11 1.55 -15.59
C LEU A 78 25.49 1.49 -14.19
N ILE A 79 24.63 2.46 -13.83
CA ILE A 79 23.89 2.42 -12.57
C ILE A 79 23.01 1.18 -12.51
N TYR A 80 22.39 0.77 -13.62
CA TYR A 80 21.56 -0.42 -13.65
C TYR A 80 22.37 -1.71 -13.51
N ILE A 81 23.52 -1.81 -14.18
CA ILE A 81 24.45 -2.94 -14.04
C ILE A 81 24.94 -3.07 -12.59
N ILE A 82 25.32 -1.94 -11.98
CA ILE A 82 25.79 -1.90 -10.60
C ILE A 82 24.63 -2.24 -9.65
N GLY A 83 23.48 -1.57 -9.78
CA GLY A 83 22.31 -1.78 -8.93
C GLY A 83 21.72 -3.19 -8.99
N ILE A 84 21.67 -3.83 -10.17
CA ILE A 84 21.22 -5.22 -10.31
C ILE A 84 22.19 -6.21 -9.66
N ASN A 85 23.49 -5.98 -9.76
CA ASN A 85 24.49 -6.88 -9.18
C ASN A 85 24.77 -6.58 -7.69
N GLU A 86 24.51 -5.36 -7.22
CA GLU A 86 24.47 -4.98 -5.80
C GLU A 86 23.36 -5.73 -5.05
N LEU A 87 22.25 -6.03 -5.73
CA LEU A 87 21.20 -6.93 -5.26
C LEU A 87 21.70 -8.36 -4.97
N LEU A 88 22.75 -8.82 -5.67
CA LEU A 88 23.32 -10.18 -5.55
C LEU A 88 24.46 -10.30 -4.51
N PHE A 89 25.21 -9.23 -4.20
CA PHE A 89 26.43 -9.27 -3.36
C PHE A 89 26.29 -8.79 -1.91
N SER A 90 25.07 -8.56 -1.42
CA SER A 90 24.84 -7.84 -0.18
C SER A 90 25.06 -8.63 1.13
N GLN A 91 26.30 -8.93 1.49
CA GLN A 91 26.67 -9.41 2.84
C GLN A 91 27.53 -8.41 3.65
N ASN A 92 27.76 -7.18 3.17
CA ASN A 92 28.59 -6.20 3.88
C ASN A 92 27.75 -5.03 4.46
N PRO A 93 27.73 -4.79 5.79
CA PRO A 93 26.90 -3.75 6.44
C PRO A 93 27.27 -2.30 6.09
N GLU A 94 28.54 -2.00 5.79
CA GLU A 94 29.02 -0.65 5.42
C GLU A 94 28.48 -0.14 4.06
N PHE A 95 27.70 -0.97 3.37
CA PHE A 95 27.09 -0.68 2.07
C PHE A 95 25.86 0.25 2.16
N PHE A 96 25.23 0.39 3.34
CA PHE A 96 23.94 1.07 3.49
C PHE A 96 24.01 2.55 3.85
N ASP A 97 25.18 3.09 4.21
CA ASP A 97 25.34 4.50 4.58
C ASP A 97 25.34 5.46 3.36
N VAL A 98 25.24 4.94 2.14
CA VAL A 98 25.54 5.72 0.91
C VAL A 98 24.42 5.71 -0.14
N TYR A 99 23.32 4.97 0.06
CA TYR A 99 22.16 4.96 -0.85
C TYR A 99 20.91 5.52 -0.15
N PRO A 100 20.10 6.36 -0.83
CA PRO A 100 18.78 6.68 -0.33
C PRO A 100 17.91 5.41 -0.39
N GLU A 101 17.34 5.05 0.75
CA GLU A 101 16.32 4.04 0.90
C GLU A 101 15.19 4.27 -0.13
N ILE A 102 14.83 3.24 -0.91
CA ILE A 102 13.68 3.38 -1.82
C ILE A 102 12.44 3.16 -0.99
N GLU A 103 11.62 4.19 -0.89
CA GLU A 103 10.38 4.12 -0.13
C GLU A 103 9.23 3.52 -0.95
N GLU A 104 8.48 2.64 -0.32
CA GLU A 104 7.21 2.11 -0.83
C GLU A 104 6.08 2.48 0.12
N ASN A 105 4.97 2.94 -0.44
CA ASN A 105 3.77 3.29 0.29
C ASN A 105 2.72 2.20 0.03
N LEU A 106 2.03 1.76 1.07
CA LEU A 106 1.02 0.72 0.98
C LEU A 106 -0.35 1.30 1.31
N VAL A 107 -1.37 0.88 0.57
CA VAL A 107 -2.76 1.04 0.97
C VAL A 107 -3.41 -0.33 1.06
N ILE A 108 -3.97 -0.65 2.21
CA ILE A 108 -4.58 -1.94 2.51
C ILE A 108 -6.09 -1.74 2.61
N ILE A 109 -6.83 -2.48 1.79
CA ILE A 109 -8.27 -2.35 1.63
C ILE A 109 -8.94 -3.64 2.09
N GLY A 110 -9.70 -3.57 3.18
CA GLY A 110 -10.62 -4.63 3.61
C GLY A 110 -11.88 -4.69 2.74
N ALA A 111 -12.68 -5.72 2.94
CA ALA A 111 -13.98 -5.88 2.30
C ALA A 111 -15.12 -5.51 3.24
N ASN A 112 -16.12 -4.79 2.72
CA ASN A 112 -17.34 -4.48 3.47
C ASN A 112 -18.46 -5.45 3.07
N VAL A 113 -18.61 -6.53 3.83
CA VAL A 113 -19.59 -7.61 3.57
C VAL A 113 -20.66 -7.73 4.67
N TRP A 114 -20.64 -6.87 5.70
CA TRP A 114 -21.51 -7.00 6.88
C TRP A 114 -22.58 -5.92 6.98
N ARG A 115 -23.87 -6.31 6.99
CA ARG A 115 -24.98 -5.43 7.36
C ARG A 115 -24.99 -5.19 8.87
N GLY A 116 -24.89 -3.92 9.28
CA GLY A 116 -25.18 -3.48 10.65
C GLY A 116 -26.51 -4.05 11.15
N GLY A 117 -26.52 -4.56 12.38
CA GLY A 117 -27.65 -5.29 13.00
C GLY A 117 -28.96 -4.52 13.24
N ASN A 118 -29.28 -3.51 12.43
CA ASN A 118 -30.49 -2.69 12.52
C ASN A 118 -31.47 -2.88 11.35
N ALA A 119 -31.26 -3.87 10.47
CA ALA A 119 -32.30 -4.25 9.51
C ALA A 119 -33.43 -4.99 10.24
N LYS A 120 -34.43 -4.23 10.72
CA LYS A 120 -35.73 -4.78 11.17
C LYS A 120 -36.35 -5.58 10.01
N GLY A 121 -36.21 -6.90 10.03
CA GLY A 121 -36.79 -7.77 9.01
C GLY A 121 -36.10 -9.13 8.93
N TYR A 122 -36.44 -10.01 9.86
CA TYR A 122 -35.78 -11.30 10.16
C TYR A 122 -35.97 -12.41 9.09
N VAL A 123 -36.21 -12.09 7.82
CA VAL A 123 -36.57 -13.10 6.79
C VAL A 123 -35.69 -13.07 5.54
N GLN A 124 -34.80 -12.07 5.38
CA GLN A 124 -33.84 -12.04 4.24
C GLN A 124 -32.48 -12.70 4.56
N GLY A 125 -32.28 -13.23 5.76
CA GLY A 125 -31.02 -13.86 6.19
C GLY A 125 -30.70 -15.23 5.58
N ILE A 126 -31.44 -15.67 4.56
CA ILE A 126 -31.22 -16.96 3.88
C ILE A 126 -30.68 -16.76 2.44
N PHE A 127 -30.77 -15.55 1.88
CA PHE A 127 -30.28 -15.25 0.52
C PHE A 127 -29.64 -13.85 0.45
N GLY A 128 -28.31 -13.76 0.57
CA GLY A 128 -27.51 -12.60 0.17
C GLY A 128 -27.23 -11.56 1.26
N PHE A 129 -26.01 -11.58 1.79
CA PHE A 129 -25.49 -10.64 2.79
C PHE A 129 -24.84 -9.41 2.15
N ASP A 130 -25.59 -8.56 1.43
CA ASP A 130 -25.00 -7.37 0.82
C ASP A 130 -25.24 -6.11 1.65
N VAL A 131 -24.21 -5.34 1.98
CA VAL A 131 -24.34 -4.05 2.67
C VAL A 131 -25.20 -3.06 1.86
N ASP A 132 -25.57 -1.92 2.45
CA ASP A 132 -26.21 -0.86 1.67
C ASP A 132 -25.35 -0.58 0.42
N TYR A 133 -25.98 -0.55 -0.76
CA TYR A 133 -25.30 -0.47 -2.06
C TYR A 133 -24.46 0.81 -2.21
N ARG A 134 -24.76 1.82 -1.37
CA ARG A 134 -24.00 3.07 -1.23
C ARG A 134 -22.70 2.91 -0.42
N SER A 135 -22.57 1.85 0.37
CA SER A 135 -21.50 1.66 1.38
C SER A 135 -20.55 0.49 1.10
N LYS A 136 -20.86 -0.40 0.15
CA LYS A 136 -20.00 -1.56 -0.18
C LYS A 136 -18.58 -1.18 -0.57
N MET A 137 -18.45 -0.09 -1.32
CA MET A 137 -17.17 0.37 -1.86
C MET A 137 -16.47 1.40 -0.96
N MET A 138 -16.95 1.65 0.27
CA MET A 138 -16.47 2.75 1.10
C MET A 138 -14.96 2.70 1.40
N PHE A 139 -14.41 1.51 1.67
CA PHE A 139 -12.96 1.34 1.89
C PHE A 139 -12.16 1.58 0.62
N VAL A 140 -12.66 1.09 -0.52
CA VAL A 140 -12.06 1.31 -1.84
C VAL A 140 -12.07 2.80 -2.20
N HIS A 141 -13.19 3.50 -1.97
CA HIS A 141 -13.29 4.93 -2.25
C HIS A 141 -12.29 5.74 -1.43
N GLN A 142 -12.09 5.39 -0.16
CA GLN A 142 -11.06 6.04 0.65
C GLN A 142 -9.63 5.75 0.16
N ALA A 143 -9.34 4.51 -0.22
CA ALA A 143 -8.05 4.16 -0.78
C ALA A 143 -7.76 4.88 -2.11
N LEU A 144 -8.75 4.96 -3.01
CA LEU A 144 -8.67 5.76 -4.25
C LEU A 144 -8.39 7.24 -3.93
N ARG A 145 -9.08 7.80 -2.94
CA ARG A 145 -8.86 9.19 -2.47
C ARG A 145 -7.43 9.38 -1.95
N GLU A 146 -6.93 8.46 -1.12
CA GLU A 146 -5.60 8.52 -0.52
C GLU A 146 -4.51 8.54 -1.59
N VAL A 147 -4.57 7.60 -2.53
CA VAL A 147 -3.62 7.51 -3.64
C VAL A 147 -3.71 8.73 -4.55
N ARG A 148 -4.93 9.18 -4.89
CA ARG A 148 -5.15 10.35 -5.76
C ARG A 148 -4.60 11.63 -5.15
N LYS A 149 -4.84 11.87 -3.85
CA LYS A 149 -4.37 13.08 -3.15
C LYS A 149 -2.86 13.06 -2.89
N ASN A 150 -2.28 11.88 -2.76
CA ASN A 150 -0.85 11.69 -2.52
C ASN A 150 -0.14 11.11 -3.75
N ASN A 151 -0.49 11.58 -4.96
CA ASN A 151 -0.01 11.01 -6.23
C ASN A 151 1.49 11.27 -6.54
N THR A 152 2.18 12.07 -5.72
CA THR A 152 3.64 12.20 -5.75
C THR A 152 4.36 10.98 -5.16
N LYS A 153 3.68 10.26 -4.26
CA LYS A 153 4.14 8.99 -3.68
C LYS A 153 3.86 7.84 -4.64
N LYS A 154 4.61 6.74 -4.47
CA LYS A 154 4.40 5.48 -5.19
C LYS A 154 3.75 4.44 -4.29
N TRP A 155 2.63 3.91 -4.75
CA TRP A 155 1.71 3.10 -3.99
C TRP A 155 1.62 1.67 -4.50
N THR A 156 1.64 0.71 -3.58
CA THR A 156 1.17 -0.65 -3.83
C THR A 156 -0.15 -0.85 -3.09
N VAL A 157 -1.17 -1.30 -3.82
CA VAL A 157 -2.53 -1.49 -3.30
C VAL A 157 -2.72 -2.96 -2.95
N LEU A 158 -3.07 -3.28 -1.69
CA LEU A 158 -3.41 -4.62 -1.25
C LEU A 158 -4.92 -4.69 -1.05
N ILE A 159 -5.62 -5.53 -1.81
CA ILE A 159 -7.08 -5.58 -1.82
C ILE A 159 -7.58 -6.95 -1.39
N CYS A 160 -8.37 -6.97 -0.33
CA CYS A 160 -9.12 -8.14 0.11
C CYS A 160 -10.27 -8.39 -0.87
N LYS A 161 -10.20 -9.47 -1.65
CA LYS A 161 -11.10 -9.70 -2.80
C LYS A 161 -12.51 -10.14 -2.40
N GLU A 162 -12.62 -10.90 -1.32
CA GLU A 162 -13.86 -11.54 -0.90
C GLU A 162 -14.99 -10.52 -0.70
N GLY A 163 -16.20 -10.84 -1.17
CA GLY A 163 -17.34 -9.91 -1.19
C GLY A 163 -17.47 -9.06 -2.46
N TYR A 164 -16.42 -8.95 -3.27
CA TYR A 164 -16.48 -8.25 -4.55
C TYR A 164 -16.72 -9.23 -5.71
N THR A 165 -17.61 -8.85 -6.62
CA THR A 165 -17.81 -9.59 -7.88
C THR A 165 -16.61 -9.40 -8.82
N LYS A 166 -16.56 -10.19 -9.89
CA LYS A 166 -15.53 -10.01 -10.94
C LYS A 166 -15.63 -8.65 -11.62
N SER A 167 -16.83 -8.17 -11.92
CA SER A 167 -17.06 -6.86 -12.55
C SER A 167 -16.62 -5.73 -11.63
N GLN A 168 -16.93 -5.83 -10.34
CA GLN A 168 -16.51 -4.89 -9.32
C GLN A 168 -14.98 -4.83 -9.21
N MET A 169 -14.32 -5.97 -9.05
CA MET A 169 -12.85 -6.03 -9.02
C MET A 169 -12.22 -5.43 -10.28
N HIS A 170 -12.78 -5.70 -11.46
CA HIS A 170 -12.32 -5.11 -12.70
C HIS A 170 -12.46 -3.57 -12.71
N ALA A 171 -13.59 -3.04 -12.23
CA ALA A 171 -13.80 -1.60 -12.11
C ALA A 171 -12.80 -0.95 -11.14
N ILE A 172 -12.56 -1.61 -10.00
CA ILE A 172 -11.61 -1.16 -8.98
C ILE A 172 -10.19 -1.09 -9.55
N GLU A 173 -9.71 -2.18 -10.19
CA GLU A 173 -8.40 -2.22 -10.81
C GLU A 173 -8.24 -1.15 -11.90
N LYS A 174 -9.27 -0.99 -12.74
CA LYS A 174 -9.28 0.03 -13.79
C LYS A 174 -9.14 1.45 -13.21
N ALA A 175 -9.81 1.76 -12.10
CA ALA A 175 -9.75 3.07 -11.47
C ALA A 175 -8.36 3.36 -10.86
N PHE A 176 -7.74 2.39 -10.20
CA PHE A 176 -6.38 2.56 -9.66
C PHE A 176 -5.32 2.71 -10.75
N TYR A 177 -5.50 2.08 -11.91
CA TYR A 177 -4.61 2.26 -13.06
C TYR A 177 -4.99 3.41 -14.00
N ASP A 178 -6.04 4.17 -13.72
CA ASP A 178 -6.40 5.35 -14.51
C ASP A 178 -5.34 6.44 -14.33
N LYS A 179 -4.55 6.67 -15.39
CA LYS A 179 -3.45 7.63 -15.37
C LYS A 179 -3.93 9.09 -15.29
N ASN A 180 -5.13 9.39 -15.75
CA ASN A 180 -5.68 10.74 -15.68
C ASN A 180 -6.06 11.09 -14.23
N ILE A 181 -6.48 10.09 -13.45
CA ILE A 181 -6.86 10.24 -12.04
C ILE A 181 -5.65 10.08 -11.11
N MET A 182 -4.89 8.99 -11.29
CA MET A 182 -3.84 8.56 -10.36
C MET A 182 -2.43 9.05 -10.74
N ARG A 183 -2.21 9.57 -11.95
CA ARG A 183 -0.92 10.14 -12.40
C ARG A 183 0.28 9.18 -12.25
N ASP A 184 0.09 7.92 -12.62
CA ASP A 184 1.11 6.85 -12.51
C ASP A 184 1.61 6.61 -11.07
N SER A 185 0.83 6.96 -10.05
CA SER A 185 1.20 6.77 -8.63
C SER A 185 1.09 5.32 -8.18
N VAL A 186 0.26 4.49 -8.82
CA VAL A 186 0.09 3.07 -8.50
C VAL A 186 1.16 2.23 -9.23
N LEU A 187 1.98 1.52 -8.46
CA LEU A 187 2.99 0.58 -8.96
C LEU A 187 2.41 -0.80 -9.20
N ASN A 188 1.57 -1.26 -8.27
CA ASN A 188 1.02 -2.60 -8.30
C ASN A 188 -0.30 -2.67 -7.54
N ILE A 189 -1.13 -3.64 -7.93
CA ILE A 189 -2.34 -4.04 -7.22
C ILE A 189 -2.20 -5.52 -6.92
N LEU A 190 -2.21 -5.85 -5.63
CA LEU A 190 -2.08 -7.20 -5.10
C LEU A 190 -3.43 -7.64 -4.59
N ILE A 191 -4.01 -8.61 -5.28
CA ILE A 191 -5.28 -9.19 -4.92
C ILE A 191 -5.03 -10.28 -3.88
N LEU A 192 -5.66 -10.09 -2.72
CA LEU A 192 -5.61 -10.99 -1.61
C LEU A 192 -6.85 -11.87 -1.60
N ASP A 193 -6.67 -13.14 -1.94
CA ASP A 193 -7.71 -14.15 -2.02
C ASP A 193 -7.35 -15.44 -1.26
N GLY A 194 -8.35 -16.28 -1.04
CA GLY A 194 -8.24 -17.52 -0.28
C GLY A 194 -8.90 -17.44 1.09
N MET A 195 -8.59 -18.40 1.96
CA MET A 195 -9.11 -18.40 3.33
C MET A 195 -8.49 -17.27 4.17
N GLN A 196 -9.22 -16.75 5.14
CA GLN A 196 -8.82 -15.63 6.01
C GLN A 196 -7.39 -15.73 6.57
N SER A 197 -6.96 -16.90 7.07
CA SER A 197 -5.58 -17.09 7.54
C SER A 197 -4.53 -17.00 6.44
N SER A 198 -4.81 -17.56 5.27
CA SER A 198 -3.90 -17.46 4.12
C SER A 198 -3.74 -16.01 3.69
N ILE A 199 -4.80 -15.21 3.78
CA ILE A 199 -4.70 -13.80 3.43
C ILE A 199 -3.86 -13.02 4.44
N ILE A 200 -4.06 -13.23 5.73
CA ILE A 200 -3.23 -12.60 6.77
C ILE A 200 -1.76 -12.95 6.54
N ASP A 201 -1.45 -14.23 6.26
CA ASP A 201 -0.09 -14.65 5.97
C ASP A 201 0.46 -13.99 4.69
N LYS A 202 -0.33 -13.90 3.61
CA LYS A 202 0.05 -13.18 2.38
C LYS A 202 0.35 -11.71 2.63
N MET A 203 -0.44 -11.04 3.47
CA MET A 203 -0.24 -9.64 3.85
C MET A 203 1.06 -9.47 4.65
N ILE A 204 1.28 -10.33 5.65
CA ILE A 204 2.51 -10.34 6.46
C ILE A 204 3.72 -10.61 5.57
N ASN A 205 3.64 -11.60 4.68
CA ASN A 205 4.72 -11.92 3.74
C ASN A 205 5.05 -10.72 2.86
N TYR A 206 4.04 -10.03 2.34
CA TYR A 206 4.28 -8.88 1.48
C TYR A 206 4.89 -7.69 2.22
N ILE A 207 4.43 -7.44 3.45
CA ILE A 207 5.04 -6.41 4.29
C ILE A 207 6.50 -6.78 4.58
N ASN A 208 6.77 -8.02 5.00
CA ASN A 208 8.10 -8.46 5.43
C ASN A 208 9.12 -8.71 4.31
N TYR A 209 8.65 -9.12 3.12
CA TYR A 209 9.51 -9.61 2.04
C TYR A 209 9.20 -8.97 0.69
N GLY A 210 8.08 -8.27 0.55
CA GLY A 210 7.64 -7.66 -0.71
C GLY A 210 7.15 -8.69 -1.75
N ASP A 211 6.70 -9.84 -1.28
CA ASP A 211 6.10 -10.96 -2.02
C ASP A 211 4.91 -11.52 -1.23
N LEU A 212 3.85 -11.96 -1.91
CA LEU A 212 2.68 -12.55 -1.25
C LEU A 212 3.00 -13.94 -0.71
N GLU A 213 3.88 -14.67 -1.38
CA GLU A 213 4.32 -15.98 -0.92
C GLU A 213 5.54 -15.85 0.00
N PHE A 214 5.63 -16.73 1.00
CA PHE A 214 6.77 -16.73 1.90
C PHE A 214 8.05 -17.04 1.12
N ASN A 215 8.98 -16.10 1.13
CA ASN A 215 10.29 -16.26 0.51
C ASN A 215 11.33 -15.50 1.33
N GLU A 216 11.93 -16.20 2.31
CA GLU A 216 12.98 -15.63 3.17
C GLU A 216 14.22 -15.14 2.41
N TYR A 217 14.44 -15.65 1.19
CA TYR A 217 15.53 -15.25 0.32
C TYR A 217 15.20 -13.99 -0.49
N ASN A 218 13.94 -13.53 -0.49
CA ASN A 218 13.57 -12.30 -1.15
C ASN A 218 14.16 -11.11 -0.39
N LYS A 219 15.18 -10.48 -0.98
CA LYS A 219 15.88 -9.34 -0.42
C LYS A 219 15.22 -8.00 -0.74
N ARG A 220 13.99 -7.95 -1.28
CA ARG A 220 13.34 -6.68 -1.66
C ARG A 220 13.30 -5.69 -0.48
N ARG A 221 12.88 -6.13 0.71
CA ARG A 221 12.85 -5.30 1.93
C ARG A 221 14.21 -4.88 2.48
N LYS A 222 15.31 -5.33 1.87
CA LYS A 222 16.64 -4.79 2.12
C LYS A 222 16.87 -3.44 1.43
N TYR A 223 16.16 -3.18 0.32
CA TYR A 223 16.38 -2.01 -0.53
C TYR A 223 15.13 -1.13 -0.69
N VAL A 224 13.95 -1.76 -0.69
CA VAL A 224 12.64 -1.11 -0.83
C VAL A 224 11.88 -1.27 0.46
N LYS A 225 11.71 -0.18 1.19
CA LYS A 225 11.22 -0.20 2.57
C LYS A 225 9.88 0.48 2.67
N VAL A 226 9.06 -0.02 3.57
CA VAL A 226 7.73 0.54 3.80
C VAL A 226 7.89 1.85 4.57
N SER A 227 7.51 2.97 3.94
CA SER A 227 7.52 4.29 4.60
C SER A 227 6.13 4.73 5.04
N HIS A 228 5.08 4.18 4.44
CA HIS A 228 3.70 4.56 4.74
C HIS A 228 2.77 3.37 4.58
N ILE A 229 1.83 3.18 5.50
CA ILE A 229 0.68 2.30 5.34
C ILE A 229 -0.61 3.05 5.68
N SER A 230 -1.60 3.02 4.80
CA SER A 230 -2.98 3.41 5.13
C SER A 230 -3.88 2.17 5.13
N ILE A 231 -4.58 1.94 6.24
CA ILE A 231 -5.43 0.76 6.45
C ILE A 231 -6.90 1.18 6.50
N TYR A 232 -7.69 0.72 5.53
CA TYR A 232 -9.14 0.94 5.46
C TYR A 232 -9.85 -0.39 5.65
N SER A 233 -10.42 -0.61 6.84
CA SER A 233 -11.11 -1.86 7.18
C SER A 233 -12.08 -1.66 8.35
N HIS A 234 -12.82 -2.71 8.68
CA HIS A 234 -13.45 -2.81 10.00
C HIS A 234 -12.39 -3.01 11.08
N GLY A 235 -12.75 -2.64 12.31
CA GLY A 235 -11.87 -2.73 13.47
C GLY A 235 -12.66 -2.99 14.75
N MET A 236 -12.00 -3.67 15.68
CA MET A 236 -12.38 -3.75 17.08
C MET A 236 -11.11 -3.58 17.93
N PRO A 237 -11.22 -3.37 19.26
CA PRO A 237 -10.03 -3.26 20.13
C PRO A 237 -9.01 -4.40 19.97
N LYS A 238 -9.44 -5.60 19.55
CA LYS A 238 -8.58 -6.79 19.41
C LYS A 238 -7.89 -6.94 18.06
N GLY A 239 -8.28 -6.22 17.00
CA GLY A 239 -7.64 -6.38 15.70
C GLY A 239 -8.34 -5.69 14.53
N PHE A 240 -7.73 -5.84 13.35
CA PHE A 240 -8.31 -5.45 12.09
C PHE A 240 -9.12 -6.60 11.49
N TYR A 241 -10.33 -6.29 11.07
CA TYR A 241 -11.26 -7.22 10.44
C TYR A 241 -11.36 -6.84 8.98
N PHE A 242 -10.40 -7.31 8.19
CA PHE A 242 -10.36 -7.11 6.75
C PHE A 242 -11.47 -7.88 6.02
N TRP A 243 -12.07 -8.86 6.69
CA TRP A 243 -13.28 -9.57 6.32
C TRP A 243 -14.13 -9.66 7.57
N LEU A 244 -15.38 -9.24 7.49
CA LEU A 244 -16.32 -9.39 8.59
C LEU A 244 -17.47 -10.25 8.09
N ASP A 245 -17.23 -11.55 8.01
CA ASP A 245 -18.28 -12.55 7.76
C ASP A 245 -19.12 -12.76 9.04
N GLU A 246 -20.25 -13.43 8.86
CA GLU A 246 -21.40 -13.46 9.76
C GLU A 246 -21.08 -13.57 11.27
N HIS A 247 -21.76 -12.73 12.08
CA HIS A 247 -21.85 -12.78 13.54
C HIS A 247 -20.55 -12.55 14.36
N PRO A 248 -20.20 -11.27 14.66
CA PRO A 248 -19.16 -10.96 15.64
C PRO A 248 -19.52 -11.31 17.10
N ARG A 249 -20.74 -11.81 17.38
CA ARG A 249 -21.18 -12.18 18.74
C ARG A 249 -20.38 -13.35 19.35
N GLY A 250 -19.54 -14.04 18.58
CA GLY A 250 -18.72 -15.17 19.04
C GLY A 250 -17.21 -14.92 19.13
N GLY A 251 -16.69 -13.75 18.74
CA GLY A 251 -15.27 -13.42 18.91
C GLY A 251 -14.25 -14.35 18.20
N SER A 252 -14.67 -15.17 17.24
CA SER A 252 -13.86 -16.24 16.65
C SER A 252 -13.38 -16.02 15.20
N GLY A 253 -13.71 -14.87 14.58
CA GLY A 253 -13.16 -14.53 13.26
C GLY A 253 -11.65 -14.28 13.34
N LYS A 254 -10.85 -14.90 12.47
CA LYS A 254 -9.39 -14.69 12.44
C LYS A 254 -9.12 -13.25 11.98
N CYS A 255 -8.77 -12.37 12.90
CA CYS A 255 -8.41 -10.99 12.59
C CYS A 255 -6.90 -10.80 12.51
N PHE A 256 -6.47 -9.69 11.91
CA PHE A 256 -5.07 -9.26 12.02
C PHE A 256 -4.89 -8.63 13.41
N ASP A 257 -4.43 -9.47 14.33
CA ASP A 257 -4.32 -9.23 15.77
C ASP A 257 -2.86 -9.14 16.24
N ASN A 258 -2.64 -9.12 17.56
CA ASN A 258 -1.28 -9.09 18.14
C ASN A 258 -0.41 -10.29 17.72
N ASN A 259 -1.00 -11.47 17.46
CA ASN A 259 -0.26 -12.63 16.97
C ASN A 259 0.20 -12.47 15.51
N SER A 260 -0.62 -11.78 14.71
CA SER A 260 -0.28 -11.42 13.33
C SER A 260 0.79 -10.33 13.30
N ILE A 261 0.64 -9.33 14.17
CA ILE A 261 1.54 -8.19 14.29
C ILE A 261 2.94 -8.61 14.77
N SER A 262 3.04 -9.55 15.72
CA SER A 262 4.33 -10.03 16.23
C SER A 262 5.19 -10.72 15.17
N LYS A 263 4.62 -11.10 14.03
CA LYS A 263 5.34 -11.66 12.88
C LYS A 263 5.91 -10.59 11.95
N LEU A 264 5.54 -9.32 12.12
CA LEU A 264 6.09 -8.23 11.32
C LEU A 264 7.56 -7.99 11.66
N LYS A 265 8.34 -7.61 10.65
CA LYS A 265 9.76 -7.31 10.79
C LYS A 265 9.98 -5.81 10.73
N GLU A 266 10.47 -5.21 11.82
CA GLU A 266 10.92 -3.81 11.86
C GLU A 266 11.88 -3.50 10.69
N SER A 267 12.73 -4.46 10.33
CA SER A 267 13.65 -4.31 9.20
C SER A 267 12.97 -4.17 7.84
N ALA A 268 11.65 -4.30 7.71
CA ALA A 268 10.93 -3.98 6.47
C ALA A 268 10.56 -2.50 6.31
N PHE A 269 10.70 -1.71 7.38
CA PHE A 269 10.22 -0.33 7.48
C PHE A 269 11.36 0.69 7.46
N THR A 270 11.05 1.91 7.00
CA THR A 270 11.95 3.05 7.15
C THR A 270 11.93 3.57 8.59
N LYS A 271 12.97 4.30 9.00
CA LYS A 271 13.09 4.85 10.37
C LYS A 271 11.94 5.81 10.75
N ASN A 272 11.40 6.54 9.78
CA ASN A 272 10.33 7.52 9.99
C ASN A 272 9.02 7.06 9.35
N SER A 273 8.80 5.74 9.29
CA SER A 273 7.60 5.18 8.68
C SER A 273 6.35 5.52 9.49
N GLU A 274 5.24 5.68 8.77
CA GLU A 274 3.94 6.01 9.35
C GLU A 274 2.88 4.97 9.00
N ILE A 275 2.00 4.65 9.94
CA ILE A 275 0.86 3.77 9.73
C ILE A 275 -0.42 4.49 10.19
N TYR A 276 -1.36 4.67 9.28
CA TYR A 276 -2.66 5.26 9.58
C TYR A 276 -3.74 4.18 9.61
N SER A 277 -4.32 3.96 10.79
CA SER A 277 -5.44 3.06 10.99
C SER A 277 -6.76 3.82 10.92
N TYR A 278 -7.51 3.63 9.83
CA TYR A 278 -8.88 4.12 9.69
C TYR A 278 -9.91 3.07 10.12
N ALA A 279 -9.49 2.10 10.94
CA ALA A 279 -10.34 1.06 11.49
C ALA A 279 -10.82 1.43 12.90
N CYS A 280 -12.09 1.13 13.20
CA CYS A 280 -12.73 1.41 14.47
C CYS A 280 -11.90 0.93 15.68
N ARG A 281 -11.65 1.84 16.64
CA ARG A 281 -11.19 1.53 18.02
C ARG A 281 -9.89 0.73 18.13
N THR A 282 -9.07 0.67 17.09
CA THR A 282 -7.79 -0.07 17.14
C THR A 282 -6.76 0.58 18.07
N GLY A 283 -7.01 1.81 18.53
CA GLY A 283 -6.24 2.48 19.58
C GLY A 283 -6.65 2.14 21.03
N ILE A 284 -7.74 1.40 21.22
CA ILE A 284 -8.18 0.91 22.53
C ILE A 284 -7.69 -0.54 22.71
N GLY A 285 -7.14 -0.87 23.88
CA GLY A 285 -6.78 -2.26 24.22
C GLY A 285 -7.83 -2.98 25.05
N ASN A 286 -8.71 -2.24 25.72
CA ASN A 286 -9.82 -2.81 26.49
C ASN A 286 -10.98 -3.19 25.56
N SER A 287 -11.24 -4.49 25.43
CA SER A 287 -12.29 -5.01 24.54
C SER A 287 -13.71 -4.78 25.04
N ASP A 288 -13.89 -4.38 26.29
CA ASP A 288 -15.20 -4.21 26.91
C ASP A 288 -15.79 -2.82 26.60
N ILE A 289 -15.00 -1.92 26.00
CA ILE A 289 -15.43 -0.58 25.60
C ILE A 289 -15.97 -0.59 24.16
N ASP A 290 -17.28 -0.35 24.03
CA ASP A 290 -17.97 -0.30 22.72
C ASP A 290 -18.69 1.02 22.46
N GLU A 291 -19.65 1.38 23.31
CA GLU A 291 -20.53 2.53 23.07
C GLU A 291 -20.25 3.71 23.99
N GLU A 292 -20.04 3.46 25.29
CA GLU A 292 -19.70 4.48 26.27
C GLU A 292 -18.40 4.11 26.95
N TRP A 293 -17.55 5.11 27.13
CA TRP A 293 -16.38 4.98 27.98
C TRP A 293 -16.63 5.73 29.29
N ASN A 294 -16.49 5.03 30.41
CA ASN A 294 -16.47 5.64 31.73
C ASN A 294 -15.02 5.93 32.14
N PHE A 295 -14.74 7.04 32.81
CA PHE A 295 -13.38 7.35 33.28
C PHE A 295 -12.81 6.31 34.26
N LYS A 296 -13.68 5.48 34.85
CA LYS A 296 -13.27 4.33 35.67
C LYS A 296 -12.78 3.13 34.84
N ASP A 297 -13.15 3.06 33.57
CA ASP A 297 -12.72 2.01 32.66
C ASP A 297 -11.32 2.36 32.15
N ASP A 298 -10.37 1.45 32.32
CA ASP A 298 -9.04 1.62 31.71
C ASP A 298 -9.16 1.39 30.19
N LEU A 299 -8.73 2.36 29.37
CA LEU A 299 -8.67 2.20 27.91
C LEU A 299 -7.64 1.15 27.49
N MET A 300 -6.67 0.86 28.37
CA MET A 300 -5.58 -0.08 28.13
C MET A 300 -4.85 0.23 26.82
N VAL A 301 -4.62 1.51 26.53
CA VAL A 301 -4.02 2.00 25.26
C VAL A 301 -2.69 1.31 24.94
N ASP A 302 -1.94 0.93 25.98
CA ASP A 302 -0.67 0.22 25.88
C ASP A 302 -0.80 -1.22 25.37
N LYS A 303 -1.99 -1.81 25.49
CA LYS A 303 -2.32 -3.15 24.99
C LYS A 303 -3.11 -3.10 23.69
N SER A 304 -3.29 -1.91 23.11
CA SER A 304 -4.00 -1.72 21.85
C SER A 304 -3.23 -2.32 20.68
N VAL A 305 -3.96 -2.62 19.61
CA VAL A 305 -3.43 -3.06 18.32
C VAL A 305 -2.51 -1.99 17.73
N ALA A 306 -2.86 -0.71 17.89
CA ALA A 306 -2.04 0.41 17.43
C ALA A 306 -0.67 0.45 18.14
N GLN A 307 -0.65 0.25 19.47
CA GLN A 307 0.61 0.17 20.21
C GLN A 307 1.43 -1.07 19.83
N ALA A 308 0.79 -2.22 19.61
CA ALA A 308 1.45 -3.43 19.16
C ALA A 308 2.13 -3.23 17.79
N LEU A 309 1.43 -2.57 16.84
CA LEU A 309 2.00 -2.20 15.54
C LEU A 309 3.21 -1.29 15.69
N ALA A 310 3.12 -0.24 16.51
CA ALA A 310 4.23 0.69 16.73
C ALA A 310 5.46 -0.03 17.29
N ASN A 311 5.25 -0.95 18.24
CA ASN A 311 6.32 -1.74 18.83
C ASN A 311 6.96 -2.73 17.85
N ALA A 312 6.17 -3.43 17.03
CA ALA A 312 6.67 -4.45 16.11
C ALA A 312 7.36 -3.87 14.87
N THR A 313 6.93 -2.69 14.41
CA THR A 313 7.38 -2.09 13.15
C THR A 313 8.37 -0.95 13.35
N GLY A 314 8.43 -0.35 14.54
CA GLY A 314 9.16 0.90 14.76
C GLY A 314 8.50 2.15 14.15
N ALA A 315 7.38 1.98 13.43
CA ALA A 315 6.64 3.07 12.81
C ALA A 315 5.89 3.93 13.85
N THR A 316 5.60 5.17 13.49
CA THR A 316 4.58 5.97 14.19
C THR A 316 3.20 5.55 13.70
N VAL A 317 2.34 5.12 14.62
CA VAL A 317 0.99 4.65 14.28
C VAL A 317 -0.03 5.69 14.73
N TYR A 318 -0.95 6.05 13.84
CA TYR A 318 -2.07 6.94 14.12
C TYR A 318 -3.36 6.13 14.08
N SER A 319 -4.14 6.17 15.17
CA SER A 319 -5.38 5.41 15.26
C SER A 319 -6.45 6.13 16.06
N TYR A 320 -7.71 5.96 15.67
CA TYR A 320 -8.83 6.43 16.46
C TYR A 320 -9.08 5.54 17.68
N LEU A 321 -9.34 6.19 18.82
CA LEU A 321 -9.96 5.52 19.97
C LEU A 321 -11.44 5.23 19.72
N LYS A 322 -12.08 5.98 18.81
CA LYS A 322 -13.48 5.82 18.45
C LYS A 322 -13.71 4.86 17.28
N ARG A 323 -14.98 4.47 17.12
CA ARG A 323 -15.47 3.95 15.84
C ARG A 323 -15.21 4.99 14.76
N THR A 324 -14.99 4.53 13.55
CA THR A 324 -14.73 5.37 12.38
C THR A 324 -15.96 5.42 11.50
N SER A 325 -16.36 6.61 11.05
CA SER A 325 -17.46 6.78 10.12
C SER A 325 -16.97 6.98 8.69
N TYR A 326 -17.53 6.16 7.81
CA TYR A 326 -17.36 6.24 6.37
C TYR A 326 -18.62 6.79 5.66
N GLU A 327 -19.70 7.04 6.41
CA GLU A 327 -21.02 7.41 5.89
C GLU A 327 -20.95 8.68 5.03
N ASP A 328 -20.09 9.63 5.41
CA ASP A 328 -20.04 10.96 4.81
C ASP A 328 -18.92 11.14 3.77
N THR A 329 -18.31 10.04 3.37
CA THR A 329 -17.05 10.07 2.62
C THR A 329 -17.23 10.44 1.16
N LEU A 330 -18.30 9.94 0.53
CA LEU A 330 -18.73 10.40 -0.78
C LEU A 330 -19.50 11.72 -0.67
N VAL A 331 -20.28 11.95 0.39
CA VAL A 331 -21.17 13.12 0.47
C VAL A 331 -21.39 13.48 1.92
N LYS A 332 -21.35 14.77 2.28
CA LYS A 332 -21.66 15.19 3.65
C LYS A 332 -23.16 15.06 3.92
N PRO A 333 -23.61 14.92 5.19
CA PRO A 333 -25.03 14.84 5.51
C PRO A 333 -25.87 15.99 4.90
N ASP A 334 -25.33 17.21 4.93
CA ASP A 334 -26.00 18.38 4.37
C ASP A 334 -26.19 18.29 2.85
N ASP A 335 -25.17 17.79 2.15
CA ASP A 335 -25.21 17.60 0.70
C ASP A 335 -26.18 16.46 0.32
N ARG A 336 -26.29 15.43 1.16
CA ARG A 336 -27.19 14.28 0.96
C ARG A 336 -28.66 14.69 0.96
N ASN A 337 -29.06 15.54 1.91
CA ASN A 337 -30.42 16.05 2.00
C ASN A 337 -30.88 16.77 0.72
N ILE A 338 -29.95 17.42 0.02
CA ILE A 338 -30.24 18.16 -1.21
C ILE A 338 -30.39 17.18 -2.39
N VAL A 339 -29.55 16.14 -2.47
CA VAL A 339 -29.63 15.11 -3.52
C VAL A 339 -30.90 14.29 -3.39
N GLU A 340 -31.27 13.88 -2.17
CA GLU A 340 -32.50 13.11 -1.92
C GLU A 340 -33.77 13.91 -2.24
N LYS A 341 -33.69 15.24 -2.22
CA LYS A 341 -34.78 16.15 -2.58
C LYS A 341 -34.64 16.71 -4.00
N TRP A 342 -33.99 16.00 -4.92
CA TRP A 342 -33.72 16.53 -6.26
C TRP A 342 -34.93 16.97 -7.07
N ALA A 343 -36.03 16.22 -6.96
CA ALA A 343 -37.28 16.61 -7.59
C ALA A 343 -37.79 17.98 -7.10
N GLU A 344 -37.51 18.34 -5.85
CA GLU A 344 -37.93 19.56 -5.16
C GLU A 344 -36.86 20.68 -5.20
N ALA A 345 -35.66 20.38 -5.69
CA ALA A 345 -34.56 21.33 -5.75
C ALA A 345 -34.81 22.44 -6.78
N SER A 346 -34.38 23.66 -6.46
CA SER A 346 -34.53 24.80 -7.36
C SER A 346 -33.65 24.63 -8.61
N ASP A 347 -33.96 25.34 -9.71
CA ASP A 347 -33.12 25.31 -10.91
C ASP A 347 -31.69 25.78 -10.62
N ARG A 348 -31.53 26.70 -9.67
CA ARG A 348 -30.21 27.15 -9.21
C ARG A 348 -29.43 26.05 -8.50
N ASP A 349 -30.10 25.26 -7.67
CA ASP A 349 -29.47 24.11 -7.00
C ASP A 349 -29.09 23.06 -8.02
N LYS A 350 -29.98 22.76 -8.98
CA LYS A 350 -29.75 21.86 -10.11
C LYS A 350 -28.55 22.26 -10.95
N GLU A 351 -28.25 23.54 -11.07
CA GLU A 351 -27.06 24.06 -11.77
C GLU A 351 -25.76 24.01 -10.95
N ASN A 352 -25.81 23.69 -9.66
CA ASN A 352 -24.60 23.55 -8.84
C ASN A 352 -23.75 22.34 -9.32
N PRO A 353 -22.46 22.53 -9.65
CA PRO A 353 -21.62 21.44 -10.17
C PRO A 353 -21.42 20.28 -9.19
N ILE A 354 -21.33 20.55 -7.88
CA ILE A 354 -21.22 19.50 -6.86
C ILE A 354 -22.50 18.67 -6.88
N TYR A 355 -23.63 19.36 -6.94
CA TYR A 355 -24.93 18.74 -6.93
C TYR A 355 -25.17 17.83 -8.14
N LYS A 356 -24.96 18.35 -9.37
CA LYS A 356 -25.02 17.54 -10.60
C LYS A 356 -24.18 16.27 -10.49
N LYS A 357 -22.96 16.41 -9.98
CA LYS A 357 -22.03 15.29 -9.80
C LYS A 357 -22.55 14.26 -8.80
N LEU A 358 -23.11 14.69 -7.67
CA LEU A 358 -23.62 13.76 -6.66
C LEU A 358 -24.87 13.01 -7.12
N HIS A 359 -25.78 13.69 -7.82
CA HIS A 359 -26.93 13.06 -8.44
C HIS A 359 -26.52 12.06 -9.52
N GLU A 360 -25.52 12.41 -10.34
CA GLU A 360 -24.94 11.46 -11.29
C GLU A 360 -24.42 10.20 -10.57
N ILE A 361 -23.69 10.36 -9.46
CA ILE A 361 -23.11 9.23 -8.70
C ILE A 361 -24.18 8.33 -8.06
N TRP A 362 -25.27 8.90 -7.53
CA TRP A 362 -26.22 8.15 -6.69
C TRP A 362 -27.52 7.75 -7.38
N GLU A 363 -28.05 8.60 -8.24
CA GLU A 363 -29.39 8.43 -8.80
C GLU A 363 -29.34 7.94 -10.25
N THR A 364 -28.20 8.08 -10.94
CA THR A 364 -28.02 7.50 -12.28
C THR A 364 -27.31 6.15 -12.24
N ASP A 365 -27.44 5.39 -13.32
CA ASP A 365 -26.77 4.09 -13.45
C ASP A 365 -25.30 4.21 -13.91
N ASN A 366 -24.80 5.44 -14.17
CA ASN A 366 -23.45 5.68 -14.72
C ASN A 366 -22.32 5.12 -13.85
N TYR A 367 -22.55 5.08 -12.53
CA TYR A 367 -21.55 4.62 -11.56
C TYR A 367 -21.97 3.34 -10.83
N LYS A 368 -23.00 2.64 -11.31
CA LYS A 368 -23.40 1.36 -10.74
C LYS A 368 -22.60 0.22 -11.35
N VAL A 369 -21.99 -0.61 -10.51
CA VAL A 369 -21.33 -1.85 -10.91
C VAL A 369 -21.94 -2.99 -10.12
N ASP A 370 -22.72 -3.82 -10.82
CA ASP A 370 -23.55 -4.89 -10.23
C ASP A 370 -24.52 -4.36 -9.16
N GLY A 371 -25.09 -3.18 -9.37
CA GLY A 371 -26.05 -2.53 -8.46
C GLY A 371 -25.43 -1.66 -7.36
N ASP A 372 -24.13 -1.80 -7.10
CA ASP A 372 -23.39 -1.03 -6.09
C ASP A 372 -22.77 0.25 -6.67
N ILE A 373 -22.73 1.33 -5.89
CA ILE A 373 -22.13 2.60 -6.33
C ILE A 373 -20.61 2.51 -6.28
N PHE A 374 -19.98 2.75 -7.42
CA PHE A 374 -18.54 2.82 -7.58
C PHE A 374 -18.12 4.11 -8.30
N TYR A 375 -17.61 5.07 -7.53
CA TYR A 375 -17.06 6.31 -8.07
C TYR A 375 -15.52 6.23 -8.24
N PRO A 376 -14.98 6.28 -9.47
CA PRO A 376 -13.57 5.96 -9.76
C PRO A 376 -12.56 7.00 -9.27
N GLU A 377 -12.96 8.24 -8.98
CA GLU A 377 -12.05 9.22 -8.33
C GLU A 377 -11.95 9.02 -6.81
N GLY A 378 -12.74 8.10 -6.25
CA GLY A 378 -12.79 7.82 -4.82
C GLY A 378 -13.56 8.86 -4.01
N ALA A 379 -13.45 8.76 -2.69
CA ALA A 379 -14.12 9.61 -1.74
C ALA A 379 -13.72 11.09 -1.89
N PHE A 380 -14.63 12.00 -1.53
CA PHE A 380 -14.36 13.44 -1.47
C PHE A 380 -13.82 13.81 -0.08
N ASN A 381 -14.51 13.35 0.96
CA ASN A 381 -14.21 13.65 2.37
C ASN A 381 -13.35 12.54 3.00
N PRO A 382 -12.50 12.86 3.99
CA PRO A 382 -11.75 11.85 4.73
C PRO A 382 -12.68 11.08 5.69
N VAL A 383 -12.19 9.95 6.19
CA VAL A 383 -12.78 9.23 7.33
C VAL A 383 -12.69 10.09 8.59
N ARG A 384 -13.75 10.07 9.41
CA ARG A 384 -13.81 10.79 10.69
C ARG A 384 -14.10 9.85 11.85
N ALA A 385 -13.80 10.29 13.07
CA ALA A 385 -14.33 9.64 14.26
C ALA A 385 -15.87 9.70 14.27
N TYR A 386 -16.48 8.61 14.69
CA TYR A 386 -17.90 8.55 14.99
C TYR A 386 -18.16 9.02 16.43
N SER A 387 -19.41 9.03 16.86
CA SER A 387 -19.78 9.50 18.20
C SER A 387 -19.42 8.54 19.34
N THR A 388 -19.07 7.29 19.03
CA THR A 388 -18.83 6.23 20.03
C THR A 388 -17.43 5.60 19.93
N PRO A 389 -16.79 5.23 21.04
CA PRO A 389 -17.26 5.44 22.41
C PRO A 389 -17.33 6.93 22.78
N LYS A 390 -18.33 7.29 23.60
CA LYS A 390 -18.51 8.68 24.06
C LYS A 390 -17.33 9.14 24.94
N ASN A 391 -17.16 10.45 25.07
CA ASN A 391 -16.16 11.09 25.95
C ASN A 391 -14.69 10.83 25.59
N LEU A 392 -14.43 10.35 24.37
CA LEU A 392 -13.09 10.23 23.80
C LEU A 392 -12.82 11.37 22.79
N PRO A 393 -11.55 11.64 22.43
CA PRO A 393 -11.22 12.61 21.38
C PRO A 393 -11.72 12.16 20.01
N ASP A 394 -11.94 13.13 19.12
CA ASP A 394 -12.35 12.90 17.73
C ASP A 394 -11.15 12.77 16.79
N GLU A 395 -9.95 13.08 17.26
CA GLU A 395 -8.69 12.98 16.53
C GLU A 395 -8.08 11.58 16.64
N MET A 396 -7.18 11.26 15.72
CA MET A 396 -6.31 10.10 15.86
C MET A 396 -5.28 10.34 16.96
N ILE A 397 -5.04 9.31 17.76
CA ILE A 397 -3.98 9.28 18.76
C ILE A 397 -2.71 8.71 18.12
N GLU A 398 -1.59 9.28 18.50
CA GLU A 398 -0.25 8.88 18.08
C GLU A 398 0.32 7.83 19.02
N TYR A 399 0.81 6.73 18.46
CA TYR A 399 1.49 5.64 19.15
C TYR A 399 2.90 5.49 18.60
N LYS A 400 3.87 5.53 19.49
CA LYS A 400 5.29 5.33 19.19
C LYS A 400 5.79 4.11 19.94
N ARG A 401 6.87 3.50 19.43
CA ARG A 401 7.54 2.40 20.11
C ARG A 401 7.89 2.79 21.55
N LYS A 402 7.57 1.90 22.49
CA LYS A 402 7.93 2.03 23.90
C LYS A 402 9.26 1.38 24.23
#